data_AF-A0A3A1NE78-F1
#
_entry.id   AF-A0A3A1NE78-F1
#
_cell.length_a   1.000
_cell.length_b   1.000
_cell.length_c   1.000
_cell.angle_alpha   90.00
_cell.angle_beta   90.00
_cell.angle_gamma   90.00
#
_symmetry.space_group_name_H-M   'P 1'
#
loop_
_entity.id
_entity.type
_entity.pdbx_description
1 polymer ?
#
loop_
_entity_poly.entity_id
_entity_poly.type
_entity_poly.pdbx_seq_one_letter_code
_entity_poly.pdbx_strand_id
1 'polypeptide(L)'
;METTNATSRRKFMGAMMLGATASTLSAFSNPALAGMADFSHSIMNDAEAWMKTIKGNHRVVYDGSYPHKGFPIIWNWAYYLSNNEMGSPDNDVTAMTVLRHDAIPIALHDDLWKKYPLGEMFHVKKADGTVYDRNPYYEPQEGDFPLPMIQGIKDMIGRGAMFCVCNLALNVYSSFAAQAAGKDPGEVYEEWKAAVLPGIQIVPSGVWALGRAQEEGCGYIFAGNIV
;
A
#
# COMPACT_ATOMS: atom_id res chain seq x y z
N MET A 1 33.51 -21.96 41.25
CA MET A 1 32.70 -20.87 40.67
C MET A 1 33.30 -20.64 39.29
N GLU A 2 32.71 -20.99 38.15
CA GLU A 2 31.33 -21.27 37.75
C GLU A 2 31.28 -22.54 36.88
N THR A 3 30.18 -23.28 36.95
CA THR A 3 29.85 -24.34 35.97
C THR A 3 28.74 -23.80 35.06
N THR A 4 29.11 -23.39 33.85
CA THR A 4 28.17 -22.83 32.87
C THR A 4 27.22 -23.88 32.31
N ASN A 5 25.94 -23.69 32.61
CA ASN A 5 24.76 -24.46 32.19
C ASN A 5 24.55 -24.52 30.66
N ALA A 6 25.26 -25.42 29.97
CA ALA A 6 25.03 -25.71 28.54
C ALA A 6 23.82 -26.63 28.26
N THR A 7 23.12 -27.11 29.31
CA THR A 7 22.02 -28.08 29.24
C THR A 7 20.62 -27.48 29.46
N SER A 8 20.52 -26.21 29.89
CA SER A 8 19.24 -25.54 30.14
C SER A 8 18.57 -25.02 28.86
N ARG A 9 19.34 -24.44 27.92
CA ARG A 9 18.79 -23.83 26.69
C ARG A 9 18.13 -24.83 25.74
N ARG A 10 18.67 -26.05 25.62
CA ARG A 10 18.07 -27.12 24.76
C ARG A 10 16.81 -27.74 25.36
N LYS A 11 16.71 -27.83 26.69
CA LYS A 11 15.47 -28.28 27.35
C LYS A 11 14.33 -27.26 27.24
N PHE A 12 14.64 -25.96 27.27
CA PHE A 12 13.65 -24.90 27.08
C PHE A 12 13.09 -24.88 25.65
N MET A 13 13.92 -25.07 24.62
CA MET A 13 13.46 -25.16 23.24
C MET A 13 12.64 -26.44 22.96
N GLY A 14 13.01 -27.57 23.57
CA GLY A 14 12.24 -28.82 23.46
C GLY A 14 10.86 -28.75 24.12
N ALA A 15 10.73 -28.00 25.22
CA ALA A 15 9.45 -27.84 25.92
C ALA A 15 8.48 -26.88 25.20
N MET A 16 8.97 -25.85 24.50
CA MET A 16 8.11 -24.99 23.67
C MET A 16 7.60 -25.67 22.40
N MET A 17 8.37 -26.60 21.81
CA MET A 17 7.95 -27.31 20.60
C MET A 17 6.86 -28.36 20.83
N LEU A 18 6.71 -28.86 22.06
CA LEU A 18 5.70 -29.84 22.44
C LEU A 18 4.46 -29.22 23.13
N GLY A 19 4.51 -27.94 23.51
CA GLY A 19 3.43 -27.24 24.21
C GLY A 19 2.68 -26.19 23.39
N ALA A 20 3.09 -25.90 22.16
CA ALA A 20 2.53 -24.82 21.33
C ALA A 20 1.76 -25.32 20.09
N THR A 21 1.25 -26.56 20.09
CA THR A 21 0.61 -27.18 18.91
C THR A 21 -0.92 -27.24 18.95
N ALA A 22 -1.59 -26.62 19.91
CA ALA A 22 -3.07 -26.57 19.93
C ALA A 22 -3.66 -25.16 19.79
N SER A 23 -2.99 -24.12 20.31
CA SER A 23 -3.59 -22.77 20.41
C SER A 23 -3.15 -21.79 19.32
N THR A 24 -2.06 -22.08 18.60
CA THR A 24 -1.57 -21.25 17.49
C THR A 24 -2.10 -21.75 16.14
N LEU A 25 -2.47 -23.03 16.04
CA LEU A 25 -3.19 -23.59 14.88
C LEU A 25 -4.65 -23.16 14.82
N SER A 26 -5.29 -22.80 15.95
CA SER A 26 -6.69 -22.34 15.94
C SER A 26 -6.88 -20.96 15.30
N ALA A 27 -5.82 -20.15 15.22
CA ALA A 27 -5.84 -18.90 14.45
C ALA A 27 -5.82 -19.16 12.93
N PHE A 28 -5.29 -20.30 12.48
CA PHE A 28 -5.33 -20.74 11.08
C PHE A 28 -6.59 -21.55 10.73
N SER A 29 -7.34 -22.02 11.73
CA SER A 29 -8.63 -22.71 11.52
C SER A 29 -9.82 -21.75 11.56
N ASN A 30 -9.60 -20.43 11.47
CA ASN A 30 -10.70 -19.48 11.32
C ASN A 30 -11.34 -19.73 9.94
N PRO A 31 -12.64 -20.06 9.84
CA PRO A 31 -13.32 -20.22 8.55
C PRO A 31 -13.21 -18.97 7.67
N ALA A 32 -12.97 -17.79 8.27
CA ALA A 32 -12.71 -16.55 7.54
C ALA A 32 -11.40 -16.57 6.72
N LEU A 33 -10.42 -17.40 7.10
CA LEU A 33 -9.16 -17.58 6.38
C LEU A 33 -9.22 -18.70 5.33
N ALA A 34 -10.20 -19.61 5.43
CA ALA A 34 -10.34 -20.78 4.54
C ALA A 34 -10.72 -20.42 3.09
N GLY A 35 -11.08 -19.16 2.83
CA GLY A 35 -11.41 -18.63 1.51
C GLY A 35 -10.43 -17.58 0.98
N MET A 36 -9.32 -17.30 1.67
CA MET A 36 -8.32 -16.42 1.09
C MET A 36 -7.70 -17.10 -0.13
N ALA A 37 -7.63 -16.37 -1.25
CA ALA A 37 -6.93 -16.88 -2.43
C ALA A 37 -5.51 -17.28 -2.03
N ASP A 38 -5.11 -18.49 -2.42
CA ASP A 38 -3.78 -19.02 -2.08
C ASP A 38 -2.72 -18.00 -2.48
N PHE A 39 -1.74 -17.78 -1.59
CA PHE A 39 -0.62 -16.89 -1.89
C PHE A 39 0.30 -17.60 -2.88
N SER A 40 -0.15 -17.68 -4.14
CA SER A 40 0.64 -18.28 -5.20
C SER A 40 1.93 -17.48 -5.30
N HIS A 41 3.05 -18.19 -5.30
CA HIS A 41 4.38 -17.60 -5.30
C HIS A 41 4.67 -17.06 -6.71
N SER A 42 4.03 -15.94 -7.08
CA SER A 42 4.33 -15.26 -8.34
C SER A 42 5.63 -14.49 -8.16
N ILE A 43 6.64 -14.82 -8.96
CA ILE A 43 7.89 -14.06 -8.97
C ILE A 43 7.61 -12.72 -9.66
N MET A 44 7.52 -11.65 -8.87
CA MET A 44 7.27 -10.28 -9.37
C MET A 44 8.58 -9.57 -9.73
N ASN A 45 9.35 -10.15 -10.66
CA ASN A 45 10.65 -9.58 -11.08
C ASN A 45 10.53 -8.13 -11.57
N ASP A 46 9.40 -7.78 -12.18
CA ASP A 46 9.13 -6.43 -12.68
C ASP A 46 9.15 -5.39 -11.55
N ALA A 47 8.73 -5.76 -10.33
CA ALA A 47 8.78 -4.86 -9.18
C ALA A 47 10.22 -4.49 -8.81
N GLU A 48 11.16 -5.44 -8.86
CA GLU A 48 12.57 -5.14 -8.56
C GLU A 48 13.21 -4.28 -9.64
N ALA A 49 12.94 -4.56 -10.92
CA ALA A 49 13.41 -3.72 -12.01
C ALA A 49 12.84 -2.30 -11.92
N TRP A 50 11.57 -2.17 -11.55
CA TRP A 50 10.90 -0.88 -11.35
C TRP A 50 11.53 -0.07 -10.21
N MET A 51 11.89 -0.69 -9.08
CA MET A 51 12.56 0.01 -7.97
C MET A 51 13.89 0.65 -8.40
N LYS A 52 14.64 0.00 -9.31
CA LYS A 52 15.91 0.51 -9.85
C LYS A 52 15.75 1.73 -10.77
N THR A 53 14.51 2.15 -11.05
CA THR A 53 14.23 3.37 -11.82
C THR A 53 14.15 4.63 -10.95
N ILE A 54 14.20 4.49 -9.62
CA ILE A 54 14.36 5.62 -8.69
C ILE A 54 15.60 6.43 -9.10
N LYS A 55 15.41 7.75 -9.28
CA LYS A 55 16.42 8.64 -9.86
C LYS A 55 16.64 9.89 -9.01
N GLY A 56 17.65 10.66 -9.40
CA GLY A 56 17.89 12.01 -8.87
C GLY A 56 18.49 12.04 -7.47
N ASN A 57 18.83 13.24 -7.03
CA ASN A 57 19.43 13.51 -5.73
C ASN A 57 18.39 13.66 -4.62
N HIS A 58 17.16 14.06 -4.96
CA HIS A 58 16.07 14.28 -4.01
C HIS A 58 15.12 13.10 -4.05
N ARG A 59 15.27 12.17 -3.10
CA ARG A 59 14.55 10.89 -3.08
C ARG A 59 13.79 10.72 -1.77
N VAL A 60 12.48 10.50 -1.87
CA VAL A 60 11.62 10.25 -0.72
C VAL A 60 10.63 9.14 -1.03
N VAL A 61 10.31 8.34 -0.01
CA VAL A 61 9.21 7.37 -0.03
C VAL A 61 8.21 7.69 1.08
N TYR A 62 6.95 7.79 0.69
CA TYR A 62 5.81 8.01 1.56
C TYR A 62 5.11 6.70 1.88
N ASP A 63 5.00 6.41 3.18
CA ASP A 63 4.15 5.32 3.67
C ASP A 63 2.69 5.78 3.73
N GLY A 64 1.93 5.44 2.68
CA GLY A 64 0.49 5.63 2.61
C GLY A 64 -0.23 4.39 3.11
N SER A 65 -0.29 4.18 4.42
CA SER A 65 -1.00 3.03 5.02
C SER A 65 -2.50 3.26 5.22
N TYR A 66 -2.96 4.50 5.06
CA TYR A 66 -4.34 4.93 5.27
C TYR A 66 -4.60 6.17 4.40
N PRO A 67 -5.85 6.49 4.00
CA PRO A 67 -6.10 7.62 3.10
C PRO A 67 -5.66 8.98 3.62
N HIS A 68 -5.68 9.19 4.95
CA HIS A 68 -5.21 10.41 5.62
C HIS A 68 -5.57 11.73 4.91
N LYS A 69 -6.82 11.86 4.46
CA LYS A 69 -7.33 13.04 3.72
C LYS A 69 -6.49 13.39 2.47
N GLY A 70 -5.91 12.38 1.82
CA GLY A 70 -5.12 12.52 0.60
C GLY A 70 -3.64 12.82 0.82
N PHE A 71 -3.14 12.91 2.06
CA PHE A 71 -1.73 13.25 2.32
C PHE A 71 -0.70 12.34 1.63
N PRO A 72 -0.91 11.02 1.50
CA PRO A 72 -0.02 10.16 0.72
C PRO A 72 0.17 10.63 -0.73
N ILE A 73 -0.79 11.36 -1.31
CA ILE A 73 -0.70 11.88 -2.68
C ILE A 73 -0.20 13.32 -2.67
N ILE A 74 -0.84 14.18 -1.86
CA ILE A 74 -0.57 15.62 -1.77
C ILE A 74 0.92 15.91 -1.49
N TRP A 75 1.58 15.09 -0.68
CA TRP A 75 2.98 15.30 -0.35
C TRP A 75 3.95 15.03 -1.49
N ASN A 76 3.60 14.23 -2.50
CA ASN A 76 4.40 14.16 -3.73
C ASN A 76 4.41 15.51 -4.43
N TRP A 77 3.23 16.12 -4.62
CA TRP A 77 3.13 17.44 -5.22
C TRP A 77 3.92 18.49 -4.42
N ALA A 78 3.77 18.50 -3.09
CA ALA A 78 4.50 19.44 -2.23
C ALA A 78 6.02 19.25 -2.30
N TYR A 79 6.50 18.01 -2.35
CA TYR A 79 7.93 17.70 -2.45
C TYR A 79 8.51 18.14 -3.79
N TYR A 80 7.81 17.88 -4.89
CA TYR A 80 8.24 18.36 -6.20
C TYR A 80 8.24 19.90 -6.27
N LEU A 81 7.14 20.55 -5.85
CA LEU A 81 7.02 22.01 -5.85
C LEU A 81 8.17 22.66 -5.07
N SER A 82 8.40 22.23 -3.82
CA SER A 82 9.45 22.82 -2.97
C SER A 82 10.86 22.57 -3.49
N ASN A 83 11.16 21.40 -4.06
CA ASN A 83 12.46 21.16 -4.69
C ASN A 83 12.64 22.01 -5.96
N ASN A 84 11.58 22.23 -6.76
CA ASN A 84 11.64 23.13 -7.90
C ASN A 84 11.89 24.59 -7.48
N GLU A 85 11.26 25.05 -6.39
CA GLU A 85 11.51 26.38 -5.81
C GLU A 85 12.97 26.57 -5.35
N MET A 86 13.62 25.49 -4.94
CA MET A 86 15.04 25.45 -4.59
C MET A 86 15.97 25.25 -5.80
N GLY A 87 15.42 25.16 -7.02
CA GLY A 87 16.17 25.11 -8.28
C GLY A 87 16.39 23.70 -8.85
N SER A 88 15.88 22.64 -8.22
CA SER A 88 16.02 21.27 -8.72
C SER A 88 14.93 20.95 -9.76
N PRO A 89 15.30 20.53 -10.98
CA PRO A 89 14.30 20.13 -11.97
C PRO A 89 13.64 18.80 -11.58
N ASP A 90 12.44 18.51 -12.12
CA ASP A 90 11.72 17.25 -11.88
C ASP A 90 12.56 15.99 -12.17
N ASN A 91 13.55 16.09 -13.08
CA ASN A 91 14.45 14.99 -13.37
C ASN A 91 15.42 14.63 -12.23
N ASP A 92 15.60 15.53 -11.26
CA ASP A 92 16.43 15.31 -10.08
C ASP A 92 15.62 14.94 -8.82
N VAL A 93 14.31 14.77 -8.97
CA VAL A 93 13.38 14.46 -7.88
C VAL A 93 12.69 13.11 -8.14
N THR A 94 12.66 12.26 -7.13
CA THR A 94 11.78 11.09 -7.05
C THR A 94 11.02 11.14 -5.73
N ALA A 95 9.71 11.38 -5.79
CA ALA A 95 8.81 11.07 -4.69
C ALA A 95 8.06 9.78 -5.03
N MET A 96 8.15 8.79 -4.15
CA MET A 96 7.43 7.53 -4.25
C MET A 96 6.34 7.46 -3.19
N THR A 97 5.16 6.95 -3.54
CA THR A 97 4.12 6.60 -2.56
C THR A 97 3.81 5.12 -2.61
N VAL A 98 3.83 4.49 -1.44
CA VAL A 98 3.44 3.11 -1.25
C VAL A 98 2.03 3.07 -0.66
N LEU A 99 1.06 2.68 -1.47
CA LEU A 99 -0.34 2.50 -1.08
C LEU A 99 -0.51 1.10 -0.47
N ARG A 100 -0.69 1.02 0.85
CA ARG A 100 -0.86 -0.24 1.59
C ARG A 100 -1.99 -0.13 2.62
N HIS A 101 -2.40 -1.28 3.15
CA HIS A 101 -3.53 -1.37 4.10
C HIS A 101 -4.75 -0.62 3.54
N ASP A 102 -5.23 0.42 4.22
CA ASP A 102 -6.50 1.05 3.89
C ASP A 102 -6.37 2.08 2.75
N ALA A 103 -5.14 2.34 2.27
CA ALA A 103 -4.91 3.23 1.15
C ALA A 103 -4.98 2.53 -0.22
N ILE A 104 -5.11 1.20 -0.29
CA ILE A 104 -5.14 0.50 -1.58
C ILE A 104 -6.25 0.94 -2.57
N PRO A 105 -7.47 1.35 -2.17
CA PRO A 105 -8.49 1.74 -3.16
C PRO A 105 -8.09 2.99 -3.95
N ILE A 106 -7.15 3.79 -3.43
CA ILE A 106 -6.56 4.94 -4.14
C ILE A 106 -5.87 4.50 -5.44
N ALA A 107 -5.43 3.25 -5.53
CA ALA A 107 -4.83 2.68 -6.73
C ALA A 107 -5.85 2.12 -7.73
N LEU A 108 -7.14 2.06 -7.39
CA LEU A 108 -8.16 1.36 -8.16
C LEU A 108 -9.04 2.32 -8.97
N HIS A 109 -9.46 1.85 -10.14
CA HIS A 109 -10.35 2.58 -11.05
C HIS A 109 -11.77 2.78 -10.45
N ASP A 110 -12.43 3.86 -10.89
CA ASP A 110 -13.70 4.37 -10.33
C ASP A 110 -14.84 3.36 -10.34
N ASP A 111 -14.88 2.44 -11.31
CA ASP A 111 -15.94 1.44 -11.44
C ASP A 111 -16.00 0.49 -10.23
N LEU A 112 -14.87 0.24 -9.57
CA LEU A 112 -14.83 -0.58 -8.35
C LEU A 112 -15.37 0.17 -7.12
N TRP A 113 -15.26 1.49 -7.08
CA TRP A 113 -15.64 2.29 -5.91
C TRP A 113 -17.12 2.15 -5.57
N LYS A 114 -17.97 2.16 -6.60
CA LYS A 114 -19.41 1.93 -6.43
C LYS A 114 -19.75 0.45 -6.29
N LYS A 115 -19.01 -0.45 -6.96
CA LYS A 115 -19.27 -1.90 -6.96
C LYS A 115 -18.95 -2.56 -5.62
N TYR A 116 -17.86 -2.15 -4.96
CA TYR A 116 -17.38 -2.71 -3.69
C TYR A 116 -17.38 -1.69 -2.54
N PRO A 117 -18.40 -0.81 -2.48
CA PRO A 117 -18.44 0.47 -1.74
C PRO A 117 -17.10 0.92 -1.11
N LEU A 118 -16.08 1.16 -1.94
CA LEU A 118 -14.70 1.27 -1.46
C LEU A 118 -14.50 2.47 -0.55
N GLY A 119 -15.19 3.59 -0.81
CA GLY A 119 -15.07 4.75 0.07
C GLY A 119 -15.54 4.46 1.50
N GLU A 120 -16.53 3.58 1.70
CA GLU A 120 -17.01 3.23 3.04
C GLU A 120 -16.06 2.21 3.67
N MET A 121 -15.73 1.16 2.90
CA MET A 121 -14.82 0.08 3.33
C MET A 121 -13.46 0.61 3.79
N PHE A 122 -12.99 1.68 3.16
CA PHE A 122 -11.65 2.26 3.38
C PHE A 122 -11.69 3.69 3.93
N HIS A 123 -12.84 4.13 4.44
CA HIS A 123 -12.96 5.39 5.18
C HIS A 123 -12.57 6.65 4.38
N VAL A 124 -12.81 6.63 3.07
CA VAL A 124 -12.56 7.77 2.17
C VAL A 124 -13.82 8.64 2.11
N LYS A 125 -13.78 9.76 2.84
CA LYS A 125 -14.90 10.69 2.99
C LYS A 125 -14.58 12.08 2.44
N LYS A 126 -15.62 12.75 1.95
CA LYS A 126 -15.62 14.17 1.58
C LYS A 126 -15.59 15.05 2.82
N ALA A 127 -15.37 16.34 2.62
CA ALA A 127 -15.35 17.34 3.70
C ALA A 127 -16.66 17.42 4.49
N ASP A 128 -17.80 17.14 3.85
CA ASP A 128 -19.14 17.11 4.48
C ASP A 128 -19.45 15.78 5.21
N GLY A 129 -18.50 14.83 5.22
CA GLY A 129 -18.64 13.51 5.85
C GLY A 129 -19.31 12.45 4.97
N THR A 130 -19.80 12.80 3.78
CA THR A 130 -20.31 11.82 2.82
C THR A 130 -19.18 10.99 2.22
N VAL A 131 -19.51 9.78 1.78
CA VAL A 131 -18.55 8.80 1.28
C VAL A 131 -18.26 9.04 -0.20
N TYR A 132 -17.02 8.85 -0.63
CA TYR A 132 -16.69 8.85 -2.06
C TYR A 132 -17.18 7.57 -2.75
N ASP A 133 -17.78 7.71 -3.93
CA ASP A 133 -18.22 6.62 -4.81
C ASP A 133 -17.37 6.51 -6.09
N ARG A 134 -16.29 7.29 -6.18
CA ARG A 134 -15.23 7.27 -7.21
C ARG A 134 -13.87 7.57 -6.57
N ASN A 135 -12.78 7.38 -7.32
CA ASN A 135 -11.44 7.74 -6.87
C ASN A 135 -11.23 9.27 -6.93
N PRO A 136 -10.97 9.95 -5.80
CA PRO A 136 -10.73 11.39 -5.81
C PRO A 136 -9.26 11.79 -6.01
N TYR A 137 -8.37 10.81 -6.18
CA TYR A 137 -6.93 11.05 -6.06
C TYR A 137 -6.15 10.84 -7.37
N TYR A 138 -6.68 10.06 -8.31
CA TYR A 138 -5.99 9.80 -9.57
C TYR A 138 -6.08 10.99 -10.53
N GLU A 139 -7.31 11.41 -10.81
CA GLU A 139 -7.67 12.61 -11.58
C GLU A 139 -8.65 13.43 -10.73
N PRO A 140 -8.15 14.24 -9.76
CA PRO A 140 -8.98 14.98 -8.82
C PRO A 140 -9.88 15.98 -9.54
N GLN A 141 -11.10 16.13 -9.04
CA GLN A 141 -12.05 17.17 -9.44
C GLN A 141 -12.05 18.32 -8.44
N GLU A 142 -12.73 19.41 -8.78
CA GLU A 142 -12.90 20.55 -7.86
C GLU A 142 -13.48 20.08 -6.51
N GLY A 143 -12.80 20.43 -5.42
CA GLY A 143 -13.17 20.05 -4.06
C GLY A 143 -12.61 18.72 -3.56
N ASP A 144 -11.99 17.89 -4.41
CA ASP A 144 -11.35 16.63 -3.97
C ASP A 144 -10.10 16.89 -3.12
N PHE A 145 -9.35 17.93 -3.48
CA PHE A 145 -8.17 18.40 -2.78
C PHE A 145 -8.37 19.78 -2.14
N PRO A 146 -7.60 20.11 -1.07
CA PRO A 146 -7.77 21.37 -0.36
C PRO A 146 -7.40 22.61 -1.19
N LEU A 147 -6.61 22.44 -2.25
CA LEU A 147 -6.21 23.52 -3.16
C LEU A 147 -6.29 23.03 -4.61
N PRO A 148 -6.77 23.87 -5.57
CA PRO A 148 -6.99 23.46 -6.95
C PRO A 148 -5.70 23.20 -7.74
N MET A 149 -4.55 23.72 -7.29
CA MET A 149 -3.26 23.50 -7.95
C MET A 149 -2.58 22.17 -7.59
N ILE A 150 -3.14 21.41 -6.63
CA ILE A 150 -2.59 20.13 -6.22
C ILE A 150 -2.86 19.11 -7.32
N GLN A 151 -1.79 18.48 -7.79
CA GLN A 151 -1.84 17.50 -8.87
C GLN A 151 -2.20 16.11 -8.34
N GLY A 152 -3.05 15.40 -9.09
CA GLY A 152 -3.38 14.00 -8.83
C GLY A 152 -2.26 13.04 -9.22
N ILE A 153 -2.48 11.75 -8.93
CA ILE A 153 -1.51 10.69 -9.22
C ILE A 153 -1.12 10.68 -10.71
N LYS A 154 -2.07 10.83 -11.64
CA LYS A 154 -1.80 10.81 -13.09
C LYS A 154 -0.80 11.88 -13.50
N ASP A 155 -1.03 13.11 -13.08
CA ASP A 155 -0.15 14.24 -13.37
C ASP A 155 1.20 14.07 -12.68
N MET A 156 1.23 13.60 -11.43
CA MET A 156 2.47 13.34 -10.70
C MET A 156 3.31 12.24 -11.35
N ILE A 157 2.70 11.17 -11.87
CA ILE A 157 3.39 10.15 -12.68
C ILE A 157 4.00 10.81 -13.93
N GLY A 158 3.28 11.72 -14.59
CA GLY A 158 3.78 12.48 -15.74
C GLY A 158 5.02 13.33 -15.41
N ARG A 159 5.19 13.74 -14.16
CA ARG A 159 6.39 14.44 -13.64
C ARG A 159 7.52 13.50 -13.20
N GLY A 160 7.27 12.20 -13.17
CA GLY A 160 8.23 11.18 -12.76
C GLY A 160 8.09 10.73 -11.31
N ALA A 161 7.02 11.11 -10.60
CA ALA A 161 6.72 10.53 -9.30
C ALA A 161 6.30 9.06 -9.47
N MET A 162 6.55 8.25 -8.44
CA MET A 162 6.34 6.81 -8.48
C MET A 162 5.22 6.41 -7.52
N PHE A 163 4.32 5.54 -7.96
CA PHE A 163 3.24 5.03 -7.10
C PHE A 163 3.20 3.52 -7.20
N CYS A 164 3.04 2.85 -6.07
CA CYS A 164 2.83 1.42 -6.04
C CYS A 164 1.73 1.01 -5.06
N VAL A 165 1.18 -0.18 -5.29
CA VAL A 165 0.12 -0.76 -4.46
C VAL A 165 0.53 -2.14 -3.93
N CYS A 166 0.25 -2.36 -2.65
CA CYS A 166 0.56 -3.59 -1.94
C CYS A 166 -0.31 -4.76 -2.43
N ASN A 167 0.28 -5.74 -3.13
CA ASN A 167 -0.45 -6.91 -3.62
C ASN A 167 -1.03 -7.78 -2.49
N LEU A 168 -0.29 -7.93 -1.40
CA LEU A 168 -0.78 -8.61 -0.19
C LEU A 168 -2.08 -7.98 0.33
N ALA A 169 -2.16 -6.64 0.35
CA ALA A 169 -3.37 -5.96 0.78
C ALA A 169 -4.49 -6.10 -0.27
N LEU A 170 -4.19 -5.99 -1.57
CA LEU A 170 -5.18 -6.24 -2.62
C LEU A 170 -5.86 -7.59 -2.43
N ASN A 171 -5.09 -8.67 -2.26
CA ASN A 171 -5.60 -10.02 -2.04
C ASN A 171 -6.48 -10.14 -0.77
N VAL A 172 -6.02 -9.57 0.35
CA VAL A 172 -6.76 -9.63 1.62
C VAL A 172 -8.11 -8.93 1.52
N TYR A 173 -8.14 -7.68 1.07
CA TYR A 173 -9.38 -6.91 1.05
C TYR A 173 -10.31 -7.31 -0.09
N SER A 174 -9.78 -7.74 -1.25
CA SER A 174 -10.61 -8.30 -2.31
C SER A 174 -11.31 -9.58 -1.85
N SER A 175 -10.63 -10.41 -1.03
CA SER A 175 -11.23 -11.61 -0.43
C SER A 175 -12.35 -11.26 0.55
N PHE A 176 -12.18 -10.23 1.39
CA PHE A 176 -13.27 -9.75 2.25
C PHE A 176 -14.45 -9.18 1.45
N ALA A 177 -14.18 -8.43 0.39
CA ALA A 177 -15.21 -7.92 -0.50
C ALA A 177 -15.96 -9.05 -1.22
N ALA A 178 -15.25 -10.09 -1.66
CA ALA A 178 -15.83 -11.29 -2.26
C ALA A 178 -16.74 -12.03 -1.28
N GLN A 179 -16.28 -12.26 -0.05
CA GLN A 179 -17.06 -12.91 0.99
C GLN A 179 -18.34 -12.15 1.30
N ALA A 180 -18.27 -10.82 1.45
CA ALA A 180 -19.43 -9.97 1.70
C ALA A 180 -20.45 -10.01 0.53
N ALA A 181 -19.96 -10.21 -0.70
CA ALA A 181 -20.79 -10.30 -1.91
C ALA A 181 -21.21 -11.73 -2.27
N GLY A 182 -20.77 -12.76 -1.53
CA GLY A 182 -21.00 -14.16 -1.87
C GLY A 182 -20.36 -14.60 -3.20
N LYS A 183 -19.21 -13.99 -3.55
CA LYS A 183 -18.46 -14.24 -4.79
C LYS A 183 -17.19 -15.05 -4.55
N ASP A 184 -16.60 -15.56 -5.63
CA ASP A 184 -15.30 -16.21 -5.57
C ASP A 184 -14.17 -15.21 -5.26
N PRO A 185 -13.35 -15.45 -4.21
CA PRO A 185 -12.25 -14.57 -3.83
C PRO A 185 -11.16 -14.40 -4.89
N GLY A 186 -10.88 -15.46 -5.67
CA GLY A 186 -9.91 -15.42 -6.76
C GLY A 186 -10.38 -14.53 -7.91
N GLU A 187 -11.64 -14.65 -8.30
CA GLU A 187 -12.25 -13.80 -9.34
C GLU A 187 -12.24 -12.32 -8.94
N VAL A 188 -12.61 -11.99 -7.69
CA VAL A 188 -12.61 -10.60 -7.21
C VAL A 188 -11.19 -10.06 -7.07
N TYR A 189 -10.23 -10.88 -6.65
CA TYR A 189 -8.81 -10.49 -6.63
C TYR A 189 -8.28 -10.16 -8.03
N GLU A 190 -8.52 -11.02 -9.02
CA GLU A 190 -8.10 -10.77 -10.40
C GLU A 190 -8.79 -9.55 -10.99
N GLU A 191 -10.07 -9.32 -10.65
CA GLU A 191 -10.79 -8.08 -10.99
C GLU A 191 -10.10 -6.84 -10.39
N TRP A 192 -9.80 -6.85 -9.09
CA TRP A 192 -9.15 -5.71 -8.42
C TRP A 192 -7.75 -5.46 -8.98
N LYS A 193 -6.99 -6.52 -9.24
CA LYS A 193 -5.66 -6.44 -9.85
C LYS A 193 -5.73 -5.82 -11.25
N ALA A 194 -6.71 -6.21 -12.05
CA ALA A 194 -6.93 -5.67 -13.40
C ALA A 194 -7.40 -4.20 -13.39
N ALA A 195 -8.03 -3.77 -12.30
CA ALA A 195 -8.51 -2.40 -12.12
C ALA A 195 -7.46 -1.44 -11.52
N VAL A 196 -6.22 -1.91 -11.28
CA VAL A 196 -5.12 -1.02 -10.86
C VAL A 196 -4.85 0.01 -11.96
N LEU A 197 -4.85 1.28 -11.57
CA LEU A 197 -4.77 2.41 -12.48
C LEU A 197 -3.43 2.46 -13.23
N PRO A 198 -3.41 2.95 -14.50
CA PRO A 198 -2.20 3.03 -15.30
C PRO A 198 -1.06 3.80 -14.60
N GLY A 199 0.14 3.23 -14.63
CA GLY A 199 1.36 3.80 -14.06
C GLY A 199 1.54 3.53 -12.55
N ILE A 200 0.59 2.87 -11.88
CA ILE A 200 0.76 2.39 -10.50
C ILE A 200 1.30 0.96 -10.54
N GLN A 201 2.47 0.74 -9.95
CA GLN A 201 3.12 -0.58 -9.93
C GLN A 201 2.51 -1.47 -8.85
N ILE A 202 2.09 -2.68 -9.19
CA ILE A 202 1.77 -3.69 -8.18
C ILE A 202 3.08 -4.27 -7.64
N VAL A 203 3.25 -4.27 -6.33
CA VAL A 203 4.45 -4.79 -5.63
C VAL A 203 4.09 -5.91 -4.66
N PRO A 204 5.00 -6.85 -4.34
CA PRO A 204 4.70 -8.00 -3.48
C PRO A 204 4.04 -7.61 -2.15
N SER A 205 4.61 -6.60 -1.48
CA SER A 205 3.99 -5.95 -0.33
C SER A 205 4.46 -4.50 -0.21
N GLY A 206 3.66 -3.67 0.47
CA GLY A 206 4.03 -2.29 0.73
C GLY A 206 5.27 -2.19 1.63
N VAL A 207 5.40 -3.05 2.64
CA VAL A 207 6.58 -3.05 3.51
C VAL A 207 7.86 -3.45 2.76
N TRP A 208 7.76 -4.34 1.77
CA TRP A 208 8.87 -4.65 0.86
C TRP A 208 9.26 -3.42 0.04
N ALA A 209 8.29 -2.70 -0.53
CA ALA A 209 8.56 -1.50 -1.33
C ALA A 209 9.20 -0.39 -0.48
N LEU A 210 8.73 -0.17 0.75
CA LEU A 210 9.32 0.78 1.69
C LEU A 210 10.76 0.44 2.05
N GLY A 211 11.06 -0.85 2.27
CA GLY A 211 12.42 -1.32 2.52
C GLY A 211 13.31 -1.12 1.29
N ARG A 212 12.84 -1.54 0.11
CA ARG A 212 13.60 -1.46 -1.13
C ARG A 212 13.83 -0.02 -1.59
N ALA A 213 12.90 0.89 -1.34
CA ALA A 213 13.08 2.31 -1.62
C ALA A 213 14.22 2.91 -0.77
N GLN A 214 14.33 2.50 0.50
CA GLN A 214 15.42 2.94 1.37
C GLN A 214 16.77 2.34 0.95
N GLU A 215 16.81 1.09 0.48
CA GLU A 215 18.00 0.49 -0.12
C GLU A 215 18.47 1.29 -1.36
N GLU A 216 17.53 1.85 -2.13
CA GLU A 216 17.78 2.76 -3.25
C GLU A 216 17.97 4.23 -2.82
N GLY A 217 18.16 4.49 -1.52
CA GLY A 217 18.53 5.80 -0.99
C GLY A 217 17.40 6.81 -0.78
N CYS A 218 16.13 6.38 -0.79
CA CYS A 218 15.01 7.23 -0.41
C CYS A 218 14.98 7.49 1.10
N GLY A 219 14.71 8.74 1.50
CA GLY A 219 14.26 9.04 2.85
C GLY A 219 12.85 8.51 3.10
N TYR A 220 12.57 8.01 4.30
CA TYR A 220 11.25 7.52 4.68
C TYR A 220 10.43 8.61 5.38
N ILE A 221 9.16 8.78 4.97
CA ILE A 221 8.20 9.65 5.64
C ILE A 221 6.87 8.90 5.80
N PHE A 222 6.36 8.84 7.03
CA PHE A 222 4.99 8.38 7.27
C PHE A 222 3.99 9.45 6.83
N ALA A 223 3.17 9.16 5.82
CA ALA A 223 2.24 10.12 5.22
C ALA A 223 0.88 10.10 5.93
N GLY A 224 0.90 10.44 7.21
CA GLY A 224 -0.30 10.43 8.03
C GLY A 224 -0.51 11.68 8.88
N ASN A 225 -1.77 11.88 9.25
CA ASN A 225 -2.22 12.84 10.24
C ASN A 225 -2.81 12.12 11.45
N ILE A 226 -2.80 12.78 12.61
CA ILE A 226 -3.58 12.35 13.76
C ILE A 226 -5.04 12.65 13.38
N VAL A 227 -5.81 11.60 13.16
CA VAL A 227 -7.25 11.71 12.83
C VAL A 227 -8.01 12.16 14.06
#